data_AF-A0A520BYQ2-F1
#
_entry.id   AF-A0A520BYQ2-F1
#
_cell.length_a   1.000
_cell.length_b   1.000
_cell.length_c   1.000
_cell.angle_alpha   90.00
_cell.angle_beta   90.00
_cell.angle_gamma   90.00
#
_symmetry.space_group_name_H-M   'P 1'
#
loop_
_entity.id
_entity.type
_entity.pdbx_description
1 polymer ?
#
loop_
_entity_poly.entity_id
_entity_poly.type
_entity_poly.pdbx_seq_one_letter_code
_entity_poly.pdbx_strand_id
1 'polypeptide(L)'
;METIKINTSQHVEIDYPVAGLGERVAAYLIDFGMFLIIYFFALIAFAITGLENSFNNSSIVILVIIFGICYVFYDFLCEVAFNGQSLGKKLLKIKVVSLDGGQASIGQYFIRWIFRIVDFTLTANLLGFISVAVSEKKQRIGDVVAGTTLI
;
A
#
# COMPACT_ATOMS: atom_id res chain seq x y z
N MET A 1 -11.81 -2.71 -20.07
CA MET A 1 -10.77 -3.07 -19.09
C MET A 1 -9.47 -3.11 -19.85
N GLU A 2 -8.49 -2.30 -19.47
CA GLU A 2 -7.16 -2.33 -20.10
C GLU A 2 -6.44 -3.61 -19.64
N THR A 3 -5.87 -4.33 -20.60
CA THR A 3 -5.13 -5.56 -20.35
C THR A 3 -3.64 -5.32 -20.57
N ILE A 4 -2.82 -5.93 -19.73
CA ILE A 4 -1.37 -5.97 -19.95
C ILE A 4 -0.97 -7.36 -20.38
N LYS A 5 -0.13 -7.41 -21.41
CA LYS A 5 0.53 -8.63 -21.85
C LYS A 5 1.68 -8.92 -20.90
N ILE A 6 1.56 -9.99 -20.14
CA ILE A 6 2.61 -10.49 -19.26
C ILE A 6 3.20 -11.72 -19.92
N ASN A 7 4.50 -11.72 -20.16
CA ASN A 7 5.18 -12.87 -20.75
C ASN A 7 5.60 -13.79 -19.60
N THR A 8 4.99 -14.96 -19.55
CA THR A 8 5.27 -15.94 -18.47
C THR A 8 6.64 -16.59 -18.66
N SER A 9 7.15 -17.28 -17.63
CA SER A 9 8.38 -18.08 -17.73
C SER A 9 8.33 -19.16 -18.83
N GLN A 10 7.13 -19.50 -19.27
CA GLN A 10 6.85 -20.42 -20.38
C GLN A 10 6.78 -19.71 -21.75
N HIS A 11 7.12 -18.42 -21.84
CA HIS A 11 7.01 -17.58 -23.05
C HIS A 11 5.59 -17.54 -23.63
N VAL A 12 4.57 -17.69 -22.78
CA VAL A 12 3.16 -17.51 -23.16
C VAL A 12 2.72 -16.11 -22.74
N GLU A 13 2.22 -15.33 -23.70
CA GLU A 13 1.60 -14.04 -23.46
C GLU A 13 0.19 -14.24 -22.90
N ILE A 14 -0.04 -13.79 -21.65
CA ILE A 14 -1.36 -13.80 -21.04
C ILE A 14 -1.79 -12.35 -20.81
N ASP A 15 -2.98 -12.02 -21.31
CA ASP A 15 -3.63 -10.74 -21.05
C ASP A 15 -4.26 -10.75 -19.66
N TYR A 16 -3.67 -10.01 -18.73
CA TYR A 16 -4.26 -9.81 -17.40
C TYR A 16 -5.04 -8.50 -17.35
N PRO A 17 -6.27 -8.50 -16.82
CA PRO A 17 -6.98 -7.26 -16.53
C PRO A 17 -6.22 -6.49 -15.46
N VAL A 18 -5.87 -5.23 -15.73
CA VAL A 18 -5.16 -4.39 -14.76
C VAL A 18 -6.15 -3.80 -13.77
N ALA A 19 -5.82 -3.89 -12.48
CA ALA A 19 -6.61 -3.28 -11.42
C ALA A 19 -6.74 -1.76 -11.65
N GLY A 20 -7.98 -1.28 -11.68
CA GLY A 20 -8.31 0.11 -11.97
C GLY A 20 -7.87 1.06 -10.86
N LEU A 21 -7.83 2.36 -11.19
CA LEU A 21 -7.65 3.44 -10.20
C LEU A 21 -8.62 3.32 -9.02
N GLY A 22 -9.90 3.06 -9.31
CA GLY A 22 -10.95 2.97 -8.30
C GLY A 22 -10.72 1.82 -7.31
N GLU A 23 -10.27 0.66 -7.77
CA GLU A 23 -9.97 -0.49 -6.92
C GLU A 23 -8.75 -0.21 -6.03
N ARG A 24 -7.75 0.50 -6.55
CA ARG A 24 -6.59 0.95 -5.77
C ARG A 24 -6.97 1.99 -4.71
N VAL A 25 -7.83 2.95 -5.06
CA VAL A 25 -8.38 3.95 -4.11
C VAL A 25 -9.19 3.24 -3.03
N ALA A 26 -10.06 2.31 -3.42
CA ALA A 26 -10.88 1.55 -2.48
C ALA A 26 -10.01 0.71 -1.53
N ALA A 27 -8.95 0.06 -2.04
CA ALA A 27 -8.00 -0.68 -1.20
C ALA A 27 -7.35 0.23 -0.17
N TYR A 28 -6.88 1.41 -0.61
CA TYR A 28 -6.30 2.41 0.26
C TYR A 28 -7.28 2.93 1.32
N LEU A 29 -8.55 3.18 0.93
CA LEU A 29 -9.59 3.63 1.86
C LEU A 29 -9.92 2.56 2.91
N ILE A 30 -9.96 1.29 2.52
CA ILE A 30 -10.19 0.17 3.44
C ILE A 30 -9.03 0.05 4.43
N ASP A 31 -7.79 0.06 3.93
CA ASP A 31 -6.59 -0.01 4.77
C ASP A 31 -6.54 1.22 5.72
N PHE A 32 -6.82 2.41 5.21
CA PHE A 32 -6.87 3.64 6.01
C PHE A 32 -7.97 3.59 7.07
N GLY A 33 -9.19 3.17 6.72
CA GLY A 33 -10.31 3.03 7.65
C GLY A 33 -10.02 2.02 8.77
N MET A 34 -9.38 0.90 8.44
CA MET A 34 -8.93 -0.09 9.43
C MET A 34 -7.96 0.52 10.44
N PHE A 35 -6.95 1.24 9.95
CA PHE A 35 -6.00 1.94 10.83
C PHE A 35 -6.66 3.03 11.67
N LEU A 36 -7.65 3.74 11.11
CA LEU A 36 -8.41 4.76 11.82
C LEU A 36 -9.21 4.17 12.99
N ILE A 37 -9.85 3.02 12.78
CA ILE A 37 -10.58 2.30 13.83
C ILE A 37 -9.61 1.86 14.93
N ILE A 38 -8.47 1.27 14.57
CA ILE A 38 -7.44 0.85 15.54
C ILE A 38 -6.93 2.05 16.35
N TYR A 39 -6.69 3.19 15.69
CA TYR A 39 -6.26 4.43 16.33
C TYR A 39 -7.29 4.95 17.34
N PHE A 40 -8.57 5.00 16.96
CA PHE A 40 -9.65 5.40 17.86
C PHE A 40 -9.80 4.47 19.06
N PHE A 41 -9.73 3.15 18.84
CA PHE A 41 -9.74 2.19 19.95
C PHE A 41 -8.54 2.34 20.88
N ALA A 42 -7.35 2.61 20.34
CA ALA A 42 -6.15 2.87 21.14
C ALA A 42 -6.31 4.14 22.01
N LEU A 43 -6.88 5.21 21.45
CA LEU A 43 -7.19 6.43 22.20
C LEU A 43 -8.21 6.17 23.32
N ILE A 44 -9.29 5.43 23.04
CA ILE A 44 -10.31 5.10 24.03
C ILE A 44 -9.72 4.22 25.14
N ALA A 45 -8.93 3.21 24.80
CA ALA A 45 -8.26 2.35 25.79
C ALA A 45 -7.29 3.16 26.68
N PHE A 46 -6.58 4.13 26.10
CA PHE A 46 -5.69 5.03 26.84
C PHE A 46 -6.47 5.96 27.77
N ALA A 47 -7.63 6.46 27.34
CA ALA A 47 -8.51 7.27 28.17
C ALA A 47 -9.10 6.46 29.35
N ILE A 48 -9.53 5.21 29.12
CA ILE A 48 -10.15 4.36 30.16
C ILE A 48 -9.14 3.90 31.21
N THR A 49 -7.88 3.66 30.83
CA THR A 49 -6.84 3.21 31.78
C THR A 49 -6.40 4.30 32.76
N GLY A 50 -6.99 5.50 32.72
CA GLY A 50 -6.79 6.53 33.73
C GLY A 50 -5.40 7.17 33.68
N LEU A 51 -4.69 7.05 32.55
CA LEU A 51 -3.45 7.81 32.28
C LEU A 51 -3.72 9.31 32.02
N GLU A 52 -4.83 9.84 32.51
CA GLU A 52 -5.21 11.26 32.42
C GLU A 52 -4.15 12.20 33.01
N ASN A 53 -3.43 11.75 34.04
CA ASN A 53 -2.33 12.50 34.64
C ASN A 53 -1.03 12.49 33.81
N SER A 54 -0.97 11.73 32.71
CA SER A 54 0.18 11.66 31.79
C SER A 54 -0.09 12.29 30.42
N PHE A 55 -1.16 13.11 30.30
CA PHE A 55 -1.44 13.99 29.16
C PHE A 55 -0.42 15.14 29.03
N ASN A 56 0.86 14.80 29.03
CA ASN A 56 1.85 15.67 28.45
C ASN A 56 1.76 15.54 26.93
N ASN A 57 1.87 16.68 26.24
CA ASN A 57 1.95 16.73 24.76
C ASN A 57 2.99 15.73 24.22
N SER A 58 4.05 15.46 24.99
CA SER A 58 5.09 14.47 24.72
C SER A 58 4.55 13.05 24.52
N SER A 59 3.63 12.58 25.38
CA SER A 59 3.10 11.21 25.34
C SER A 59 2.26 10.96 24.09
N ILE A 60 1.45 11.95 23.71
CA ILE A 60 0.60 11.91 22.52
C ILE A 60 1.48 11.91 21.25
N VAL A 61 2.52 12.75 21.22
CA VAL A 61 3.48 12.80 20.11
C VAL A 61 4.17 11.45 19.92
N ILE A 62 4.62 10.81 21.01
CA ILE A 62 5.26 9.48 20.95
C ILE A 62 4.29 8.44 20.38
N LEU A 63 3.04 8.42 20.83
CA LEU A 63 2.02 7.49 20.36
C LEU A 63 1.76 7.66 18.85
N VAL A 64 1.62 8.91 18.38
CA VAL A 64 1.42 9.23 16.97
C VAL A 64 2.62 8.79 16.12
N ILE A 65 3.85 9.01 16.60
CA ILE A 65 5.07 8.57 15.91
C ILE A 65 5.12 7.05 15.77
N ILE A 66 4.88 6.32 16.86
CA ILE A 66 4.86 4.85 16.85
C ILE A 66 3.79 4.35 15.88
N PHE A 67 2.60 4.94 15.92
CA PHE A 67 1.49 4.56 15.04
C PHE A 67 1.81 4.83 13.56
N GLY A 68 2.42 5.98 13.26
CA GLY A 68 2.87 6.33 11.91
C GLY A 68 3.92 5.37 11.37
N ILE A 69 4.91 4.98 12.19
CA ILE A 69 5.92 3.98 11.83
C ILE A 69 5.24 2.64 11.53
N CYS A 70 4.35 2.18 12.41
CA CYS A 70 3.61 0.93 12.19
C CYS A 70 2.81 0.97 10.87
N TYR A 71 2.16 2.09 10.55
CA TYR A 71 1.42 2.26 9.30
C TYR A 71 2.34 2.18 8.07
N VAL A 72 3.49 2.86 8.10
CA VAL A 72 4.45 2.85 6.98
C VAL A 72 5.01 1.44 6.76
N PHE A 73 5.38 0.73 7.83
CA PHE A 73 5.94 -0.63 7.72
C PHE A 73 4.89 -1.70 7.44
N TYR A 74 3.63 -1.46 7.80
CA TYR A 74 2.54 -2.41 7.60
C TYR A 74 2.40 -2.83 6.14
N ASP A 75 2.42 -1.88 5.21
CA ASP A 75 2.27 -2.19 3.79
C ASP A 75 3.40 -3.08 3.27
N PHE A 76 4.64 -2.81 3.66
CA PHE A 76 5.79 -3.64 3.27
C PHE A 76 5.71 -5.04 3.89
N LEU A 77 5.42 -5.12 5.19
CA LEU A 77 5.30 -6.40 5.91
C LEU A 77 4.17 -7.25 5.34
N CYS A 78 3.01 -6.65 5.04
CA CYS A 78 1.91 -7.38 4.43
C CYS A 78 2.22 -7.80 2.99
N GLU A 79 2.83 -6.94 2.17
CA GLU A 79 3.23 -7.32 0.81
C GLU A 79 4.24 -8.48 0.82
N VAL A 80 5.19 -8.51 1.76
CA VAL A 80 6.13 -9.62 1.91
C VAL A 80 5.44 -10.88 2.46
N ALA A 81 4.58 -10.76 3.47
CA ALA A 81 3.94 -11.92 4.13
C ALA A 81 2.81 -12.55 3.31
N PHE A 82 2.06 -11.75 2.54
CA PHE A 82 0.90 -12.19 1.76
C PHE A 82 1.14 -12.21 0.25
N ASN A 83 2.40 -12.31 -0.18
CA ASN A 83 2.77 -12.41 -1.60
C ASN A 83 2.18 -11.27 -2.46
N GLY A 84 2.32 -10.03 -1.99
CA GLY A 84 1.96 -8.82 -2.73
C GLY A 84 0.55 -8.28 -2.44
N GLN A 85 -0.02 -8.61 -1.29
CA GLN A 85 -1.37 -8.15 -0.88
C GLN A 85 -1.35 -7.51 0.52
N SER A 86 -1.95 -6.33 0.66
CA SER A 86 -2.39 -5.79 1.96
C SER A 86 -3.76 -6.37 2.31
N LEU A 87 -4.25 -6.17 3.54
CA LEU A 87 -5.59 -6.65 3.92
C LEU A 87 -6.69 -6.02 3.05
N GLY A 88 -6.61 -4.72 2.75
CA GLY A 88 -7.51 -4.02 1.85
C GLY A 88 -7.44 -4.54 0.42
N LYS A 89 -6.22 -4.79 -0.10
CA LYS A 89 -6.05 -5.41 -1.43
C LYS A 89 -6.62 -6.82 -1.48
N LYS A 90 -6.49 -7.60 -0.40
CA LYS A 90 -7.02 -8.96 -0.31
C LYS A 90 -8.56 -8.97 -0.36
N LEU A 91 -9.21 -8.01 0.30
CA LEU A 91 -10.66 -7.84 0.25
C LEU A 91 -11.17 -7.52 -1.17
N LEU A 92 -10.39 -6.73 -1.92
CA LEU A 92 -10.69 -6.38 -3.31
C LEU A 92 -10.10 -7.37 -4.33
N LYS A 93 -9.49 -8.47 -3.85
CA LYS A 93 -8.83 -9.50 -4.67
C LYS A 93 -7.73 -8.99 -5.60
N ILE A 94 -7.12 -7.85 -5.26
CA ILE A 94 -6.04 -7.24 -6.03
C ILE A 94 -4.71 -7.86 -5.59
N LYS A 95 -3.80 -8.14 -6.52
CA LYS A 95 -2.48 -8.68 -6.22
C LYS A 95 -1.37 -7.98 -7.01
N VAL A 96 -0.25 -7.72 -6.33
CA VAL A 96 0.98 -7.26 -6.99
C VAL A 96 1.69 -8.44 -7.66
N VAL A 97 2.01 -8.30 -8.94
CA VAL A 97 2.67 -9.32 -9.76
C VAL A 97 3.81 -8.68 -10.56
N SER A 98 4.89 -9.42 -10.80
CA SER A 98 5.98 -8.96 -11.65
C SER A 98 5.53 -8.97 -13.12
N LEU A 99 6.04 -8.03 -13.93
CA LEU A 99 5.81 -8.03 -15.38
C LEU A 99 6.45 -9.25 -16.09
N ASP A 100 7.35 -9.97 -15.41
CA ASP A 100 7.98 -11.20 -15.91
C ASP A 100 7.10 -12.46 -15.69
N GLY A 101 5.84 -12.30 -15.29
CA GLY A 101 4.88 -13.41 -15.17
C GLY A 101 5.03 -14.27 -13.92
N GLY A 102 5.68 -13.74 -12.89
CA GLY A 102 5.87 -14.39 -11.59
C GLY A 102 5.40 -13.55 -10.41
N GLN A 103 5.49 -14.15 -9.21
CA GLN A 103 5.30 -13.40 -7.97
C GLN A 103 6.37 -12.31 -7.87
N ALA A 104 5.98 -11.12 -7.40
CA ALA A 104 6.95 -10.05 -7.22
C ALA A 104 7.96 -10.42 -6.11
N SER A 105 9.23 -10.08 -6.34
CA SER A 105 10.31 -10.36 -5.41
C SER A 105 10.32 -9.38 -4.23
N ILE A 106 11.01 -9.75 -3.16
CA ILE A 106 11.18 -8.89 -1.97
C ILE A 106 11.84 -7.55 -2.36
N GLY A 107 12.78 -7.55 -3.32
CA GLY A 107 13.39 -6.33 -3.82
C GLY A 107 12.40 -5.41 -4.53
N GLN A 108 11.46 -5.97 -5.29
CA GLN A 108 10.39 -5.20 -5.93
C GLN A 108 9.44 -4.60 -4.90
N TYR A 109 9.05 -5.35 -3.86
CA TYR A 109 8.26 -4.79 -2.73
C TYR A 109 9.01 -3.67 -2.01
N PHE A 110 10.32 -3.81 -1.84
CA PHE A 110 11.14 -2.80 -1.16
C PHE A 110 11.24 -1.49 -1.97
N ILE A 111 11.46 -1.58 -3.29
CA ILE A 111 11.46 -0.41 -4.18
C ILE A 111 10.10 0.29 -4.12
N ARG A 112 9.00 -0.47 -4.24
CA ARG A 112 7.63 0.07 -4.12
C ARG A 112 7.43 0.80 -2.79
N TRP A 113 7.94 0.25 -1.69
CA TRP A 113 7.85 0.83 -0.36
C TRP A 113 8.67 2.12 -0.21
N ILE A 114 9.90 2.17 -0.70
CA ILE A 114 10.72 3.41 -0.70
C ILE A 114 10.01 4.51 -1.47
N PHE A 115 9.55 4.22 -2.68
CA PHE A 115 8.85 5.20 -3.50
C PHE A 115 7.55 5.66 -2.82
N ARG A 116 6.90 4.81 -2.02
CA ARG A 116 5.75 5.21 -1.23
C ARG A 116 6.09 6.24 -0.16
N ILE A 117 7.22 6.12 0.53
CA ILE A 117 7.69 7.13 1.49
C ILE A 117 7.95 8.45 0.78
N VAL A 118 8.59 8.40 -0.40
CA VAL A 118 8.85 9.59 -1.21
C VAL A 118 7.53 10.23 -1.67
N ASP A 119 6.60 9.46 -2.22
CA ASP A 119 5.29 9.96 -2.69
C ASP A 119 4.44 10.56 -1.56
N PHE A 120 4.45 9.92 -0.37
CA PHE A 120 3.72 10.38 0.79
C PHE A 120 4.31 11.67 1.37
N THR A 121 5.64 11.75 1.45
CA THR A 121 6.36 12.90 2.02
C THR A 121 6.37 14.10 1.07
N LEU A 122 6.59 13.86 -0.23
CA LEU A 122 6.76 14.93 -1.22
C LEU A 122 5.42 15.46 -1.75
N THR A 123 4.37 14.62 -1.76
CA THR A 123 3.11 14.95 -2.46
C THR A 123 1.83 14.47 -1.81
N ALA A 124 1.86 13.96 -0.58
CA ALA A 124 0.65 13.47 0.10
C ALA A 124 -0.18 12.48 -0.76
N ASN A 125 0.49 11.63 -1.54
CA ASN A 125 -0.09 10.69 -2.53
C ASN A 125 -0.66 11.30 -3.84
N LEU A 126 -0.69 12.63 -4.03
CA LEU A 126 -1.20 13.22 -5.29
C LEU A 126 -0.44 12.74 -6.53
N LEU A 127 0.89 12.67 -6.45
CA LEU A 127 1.74 12.28 -7.57
C LEU A 127 1.53 10.81 -7.95
N GLY A 128 1.23 9.95 -6.96
CA GLY A 128 0.82 8.57 -7.17
C GLY A 128 -0.54 8.45 -7.86
N PHE A 129 -1.51 9.33 -7.55
CA PHE A 129 -2.79 9.36 -8.26
C PHE A 129 -2.66 9.87 -9.69
N ILE A 130 -1.88 10.93 -9.89
CA ILE A 130 -1.62 11.52 -11.22
C ILE A 130 -0.85 10.53 -12.10
N SER A 131 0.19 9.87 -11.57
CA SER A 131 0.96 8.86 -12.31
C SER A 131 0.09 7.72 -12.79
N VAL A 132 -0.85 7.24 -11.97
CA VAL A 132 -1.74 6.14 -12.36
C VAL A 132 -2.84 6.63 -13.31
N ALA A 133 -3.24 7.90 -13.23
CA ALA A 133 -4.18 8.51 -14.16
C ALA A 133 -3.57 8.81 -15.54
N VAL A 134 -2.27 9.06 -15.60
CA VAL A 134 -1.54 9.38 -16.83
C VAL A 134 -0.88 8.14 -17.47
N SER A 135 -0.58 7.10 -16.69
CA SER A 135 0.07 5.89 -17.20
C SER A 135 -0.93 4.95 -17.88
N GLU A 136 -0.65 4.61 -19.15
CA GLU A 136 -1.41 3.61 -19.95
C GLU A 136 -1.47 2.22 -19.31
N LYS A 137 -0.54 1.90 -18.40
CA LYS A 137 -0.52 0.62 -17.65
C LYS A 137 -1.07 0.76 -16.23
N LYS A 138 -1.64 1.93 -15.88
CA LYS A 138 -2.10 2.28 -14.53
C LYS A 138 -1.04 2.00 -13.45
N GLN A 139 0.22 2.29 -13.74
CA GLN A 139 1.33 2.07 -12.80
C GLN A 139 1.70 3.37 -12.07
N ARG A 140 2.00 3.27 -10.77
CA ARG A 140 2.67 4.35 -10.03
C ARG A 140 4.14 4.41 -10.45
N ILE A 141 4.83 5.52 -10.17
CA ILE A 141 6.28 5.63 -10.40
C ILE A 141 7.02 4.47 -9.74
N GLY A 142 6.69 4.14 -8.48
CA GLY A 142 7.27 2.98 -7.80
C GLY A 142 6.92 1.62 -8.43
N ASP A 143 5.75 1.49 -9.07
CA ASP A 143 5.37 0.27 -9.79
C ASP A 143 6.17 0.13 -11.10
N VAL A 144 6.38 1.24 -11.83
CA VAL A 144 7.17 1.29 -13.07
C VAL A 144 8.63 0.95 -12.78
N VAL A 145 9.22 1.58 -11.76
CA VAL A 145 10.64 1.34 -11.39
C VAL A 145 10.84 -0.08 -10.86
N ALA A 146 9.88 -0.62 -10.11
CA ALA A 146 9.94 -2.01 -9.65
C ALA A 146 9.62 -3.03 -10.76
N GLY A 147 9.13 -2.60 -11.93
CA GLY A 147 8.69 -3.52 -12.98
C GLY A 147 7.51 -4.40 -12.54
N THR A 148 6.59 -3.85 -11.75
CA THR A 148 5.45 -4.59 -11.20
C THR A 148 4.12 -3.98 -11.64
N THR A 149 3.07 -4.78 -11.57
CA THR A 149 1.70 -4.36 -11.87
C THR A 149 0.74 -4.90 -10.84
N LEU A 150 -0.48 -4.37 -10.82
CA LEU A 150 -1.58 -4.90 -10.00
C LEU A 150 -2.63 -5.49 -10.92
N ILE A 151 -2.97 -6.76 -10.66
CA ILE A 151 -4.04 -7.52 -11.30
C ILE A 151 -5.16 -7.82 -10.32
#